data_AF-A0A4Z0H5Q5-F1
#
_entry.id   AF-A0A4Z0H5Q5-F1
#
_cell.length_a   1.000
_cell.length_b   1.000
_cell.length_c   1.000
_cell.angle_alpha   90.00
_cell.angle_beta   90.00
_cell.angle_gamma   90.00
#
_symmetry.space_group_name_H-M   'P 1'
#
loop_
_entity.id
_entity.type
_entity.pdbx_description
1 polymer ?
#
loop_
_entity_poly.entity_id
_entity_poly.type
_entity_poly.pdbx_seq_one_letter_code
_entity_poly.pdbx_strand_id
1 'polypeptide(L)'
;MGRAFLVCLICSLFFTLTPHVEAEYAYSDWEDFAKQYHLLVQDGRQSLALKLMNKRLPELESYMEELPEEMQSVWAPLTDSLHDDTATIQEAEMLQRFMAYLDADSQEIWVDQQWDGLKESVLDDYSPAEQIKGTWDNLLPFFQIEKAEEDLSELDALVTELAQTDTIVTRQQLVSQMTDEDGPLSIQESAMFITILIIGGAIVITLGYVAGRRFVANKKTASRRSENS
;
A
#
# COMPACT_ATOMS: atom_id res chain seq x y z
N MET A 1 -24.16 9.95 -67.29
CA MET A 1 -24.25 10.47 -65.91
C MET A 1 -24.49 9.40 -64.84
N GLY A 2 -24.99 8.19 -65.17
CA GLY A 2 -25.19 7.12 -64.18
C GLY A 2 -23.93 6.44 -63.59
N ARG A 3 -22.74 6.72 -64.13
CA ARG A 3 -21.47 6.18 -63.60
C ARG A 3 -20.96 6.92 -62.36
N ALA A 4 -21.30 8.19 -62.19
CA ALA A 4 -20.91 8.97 -61.02
C ALA A 4 -21.71 8.56 -59.77
N PHE A 5 -23.00 8.22 -59.96
CA PHE A 5 -23.86 7.78 -58.86
C PHE A 5 -23.40 6.44 -58.26
N LEU A 6 -22.89 5.53 -59.10
CA LEU A 6 -22.42 4.22 -58.66
C LEU A 6 -21.12 4.32 -57.86
N VAL A 7 -20.23 5.25 -58.23
CA VAL A 7 -18.99 5.51 -57.48
C VAL A 7 -19.30 6.15 -56.12
N CYS A 8 -20.22 7.12 -56.06
CA CYS A 8 -20.62 7.70 -54.77
C CYS A 8 -21.27 6.68 -53.84
N LEU A 9 -22.07 5.76 -54.37
CA LEU A 9 -22.76 4.73 -53.59
C LEU A 9 -21.79 3.68 -53.03
N ILE A 10 -20.75 3.32 -53.80
CA ILE A 10 -19.67 2.44 -53.33
C ILE A 10 -18.83 3.14 -52.24
N CYS A 11 -18.46 4.41 -52.43
CA CYS A 11 -17.71 5.17 -51.43
C CYS A 11 -18.50 5.38 -50.12
N SER A 12 -19.82 5.61 -50.19
CA SER A 12 -20.66 5.70 -48.99
C SER A 12 -20.79 4.36 -48.27
N LEU A 13 -20.77 3.24 -49.01
CA LEU A 13 -20.86 1.90 -48.42
C LEU A 13 -19.60 1.57 -47.60
N PHE A 14 -18.42 1.97 -48.07
CA PHE A 14 -17.16 1.79 -47.34
C PHE A 14 -17.12 2.61 -46.04
N PHE A 15 -17.71 3.80 -46.02
CA PHE A 15 -17.76 4.64 -44.81
C PHE A 15 -18.76 4.15 -43.75
N THR A 16 -19.78 3.38 -44.16
CA THR A 16 -20.71 2.71 -43.24
C THR A 16 -20.26 1.32 -42.80
N LEU A 17 -19.23 0.75 -43.45
CA LEU A 17 -18.68 -0.58 -43.17
C LEU A 17 -17.35 -0.54 -42.42
N THR A 18 -16.76 0.63 -42.19
CA THR A 18 -15.81 0.80 -41.09
C THR A 18 -16.60 0.57 -39.81
N PRO A 19 -16.37 -0.54 -39.07
CA PRO A 19 -16.93 -0.64 -37.73
C PRO A 19 -16.44 0.61 -37.00
N HIS A 20 -17.37 1.32 -36.39
CA HIS A 20 -17.03 2.18 -35.28
C HIS A 20 -16.38 1.23 -34.28
N VAL A 21 -15.05 1.19 -34.25
CA VAL A 21 -14.31 0.51 -33.21
C VAL A 21 -14.50 1.38 -31.99
N GLU A 22 -15.69 1.29 -31.40
CA GLU A 22 -15.88 1.60 -30.00
C GLU A 22 -14.81 0.79 -29.27
N ALA A 23 -14.04 1.48 -28.44
CA ALA A 23 -12.87 1.01 -27.70
C ALA A 23 -13.24 -0.03 -26.62
N GLU A 24 -14.19 -0.91 -26.91
CA GLU A 24 -14.69 -1.97 -26.03
C GLU A 24 -13.85 -3.26 -26.18
N TYR A 25 -12.95 -3.33 -27.17
CA TYR A 25 -12.06 -4.47 -27.40
C TYR A 25 -10.68 -4.37 -26.73
N ALA A 26 -10.31 -3.22 -26.16
CA ALA A 26 -9.03 -3.10 -25.47
C ALA A 26 -9.06 -3.73 -24.07
N TYR A 27 -10.20 -3.64 -23.38
CA TYR A 27 -10.31 -4.05 -21.97
C TYR A 27 -10.15 -5.57 -21.77
N SER A 28 -10.69 -6.42 -22.65
CA SER A 28 -10.55 -7.88 -22.48
C SER A 28 -9.15 -8.40 -22.82
N ASP A 29 -8.39 -7.67 -23.65
CA ASP A 29 -7.08 -8.10 -24.13
C ASP A 29 -5.99 -7.90 -23.06
N TRP A 30 -6.15 -6.91 -22.18
CA TRP A 30 -5.20 -6.60 -21.11
C TRP A 30 -5.30 -7.54 -19.91
N GLU A 31 -6.51 -7.95 -19.51
CA GLU A 31 -6.70 -8.91 -18.43
C GLU A 31 -6.09 -10.28 -18.80
N ASP A 32 -6.31 -10.73 -20.04
CA ASP A 32 -5.73 -11.96 -20.56
C ASP A 32 -4.20 -11.87 -20.70
N PHE A 33 -3.69 -10.71 -21.11
CA PHE A 33 -2.25 -10.43 -21.13
C PHE A 33 -1.63 -10.52 -19.72
N ALA A 34 -2.23 -9.85 -18.73
CA ALA A 34 -1.76 -9.85 -17.36
C ALA A 34 -1.73 -11.27 -16.76
N LYS A 35 -2.78 -12.07 -17.01
CA LYS A 35 -2.83 -13.49 -16.62
C LYS A 35 -1.72 -14.30 -17.27
N GLN A 36 -1.52 -14.16 -18.58
CA GLN A 36 -0.47 -14.89 -19.30
C GLN A 36 0.92 -14.50 -18.83
N TYR A 37 1.16 -13.21 -18.61
CA TYR A 37 2.43 -12.70 -18.09
C TYR A 37 2.70 -13.28 -16.69
N HIS A 38 1.71 -13.23 -15.80
CA HIS A 38 1.84 -13.77 -14.44
C HIS A 38 2.15 -15.28 -14.43
N LEU A 39 1.47 -16.06 -15.29
CA LEU A 39 1.75 -17.49 -15.43
C LEU A 39 3.19 -17.75 -15.91
N LEU A 40 3.68 -16.96 -16.87
CA LEU A 40 5.07 -17.11 -17.35
C LEU A 40 6.10 -16.79 -16.26
N VAL A 41 5.84 -15.80 -15.40
CA VAL A 41 6.70 -15.48 -14.26
C VAL A 41 6.65 -16.61 -13.22
N GLN A 42 5.45 -17.09 -12.85
CA GLN A 42 5.29 -18.21 -11.90
C GLN A 42 5.96 -19.49 -12.38
N ASP A 43 5.89 -19.79 -13.68
CA ASP A 43 6.53 -20.95 -14.30
C ASP A 43 8.06 -20.81 -14.43
N GLY A 44 8.65 -19.70 -13.97
CA GLY A 44 10.08 -19.40 -14.10
C GLY A 44 10.53 -19.09 -15.53
N ARG A 45 9.59 -18.86 -16.46
CA ARG A 45 9.83 -18.57 -17.88
C ARG A 45 10.05 -17.08 -18.12
N GLN A 46 10.97 -16.49 -17.34
CA GLN A 46 11.20 -15.05 -17.28
C GLN A 46 11.54 -14.43 -18.65
N SER A 47 12.35 -15.12 -19.46
CA SER A 47 12.71 -14.64 -20.81
C SER A 47 11.52 -14.60 -21.78
N LEU A 48 10.50 -15.44 -21.57
CA LEU A 48 9.27 -15.41 -22.36
C LEU A 48 8.32 -14.32 -21.84
N ALA A 49 8.26 -14.12 -20.52
CA ALA A 49 7.50 -13.04 -19.91
C ALA A 49 7.99 -11.67 -20.42
N LEU A 50 9.30 -11.42 -20.41
CA LEU A 50 9.89 -10.18 -20.94
C LEU A 50 9.63 -10.00 -22.43
N LYS A 51 9.74 -11.07 -23.24
CA LYS A 51 9.40 -11.00 -24.68
C LYS A 51 7.93 -10.68 -24.92
N LEU A 52 7.05 -11.23 -24.09
CA LEU A 52 5.61 -10.95 -24.17
C LEU A 52 5.36 -9.48 -23.83
N MET A 53 6.02 -8.95 -22.80
CA MET A 53 5.96 -7.54 -22.40
C MET A 53 6.45 -6.61 -23.51
N ASN A 54 7.68 -6.81 -24.01
CA ASN A 54 8.27 -5.97 -25.07
C ASN A 54 7.44 -5.98 -26.36
N LYS A 55 6.71 -7.07 -26.64
CA LYS A 55 5.81 -7.13 -27.80
C LYS A 55 4.58 -6.22 -27.65
N ARG A 56 4.04 -6.06 -26.44
CA ARG A 56 2.84 -5.26 -26.16
C ARG A 56 3.18 -3.82 -25.73
N LEU A 57 4.44 -3.52 -25.42
CA LEU A 57 4.91 -2.19 -25.04
C LEU A 57 4.42 -1.07 -25.98
N PRO A 58 4.46 -1.20 -27.33
CA PRO A 58 3.99 -0.12 -28.21
C PRO A 58 2.48 0.14 -28.14
N GLU A 59 1.70 -0.90 -27.83
CA GLU A 59 0.25 -0.77 -27.64
C GLU A 59 -0.05 -0.07 -26.30
N LEU A 60 0.73 -0.36 -25.25
CA LEU A 60 0.65 0.35 -23.98
C LEU A 60 1.04 1.82 -24.14
N GLU A 61 2.13 2.13 -24.83
CA GLU A 61 2.56 3.51 -25.08
C GLU A 61 1.47 4.33 -25.77
N SER A 62 0.84 3.77 -26.80
CA SER A 62 -0.28 4.43 -27.48
C SER A 62 -1.47 4.68 -26.56
N TYR A 63 -1.74 3.77 -25.62
CA TYR A 63 -2.80 3.94 -24.62
C TYR A 63 -2.44 5.04 -23.61
N MET A 64 -1.17 5.12 -23.22
CA MET A 64 -0.68 6.10 -22.25
C MET A 64 -0.73 7.54 -22.75
N GLU A 65 -0.56 7.76 -24.05
CA GLU A 65 -0.73 9.08 -24.67
C GLU A 65 -2.15 9.64 -24.51
N GLU A 66 -3.16 8.78 -24.28
CA GLU A 66 -4.56 9.17 -24.10
C GLU A 66 -4.92 9.48 -22.63
N LEU A 67 -4.04 9.15 -21.68
CA LEU A 67 -4.28 9.33 -20.24
C LEU A 67 -3.89 10.72 -19.72
N PRO A 68 -4.35 11.12 -18.52
CA PRO A 68 -3.97 12.38 -17.87
C PRO A 68 -2.46 12.55 -17.66
N GLU A 69 -1.99 13.80 -17.62
CA GLU A 69 -0.56 14.16 -17.51
C GLU A 69 0.09 13.57 -16.25
N GLU A 70 -0.68 13.44 -15.16
CA GLU A 70 -0.23 12.85 -13.90
C GLU A 70 0.17 11.38 -14.10
N MET A 71 -0.61 10.61 -14.87
CA MET A 71 -0.32 9.20 -15.15
C MET A 71 0.82 9.04 -16.16
N GLN A 72 0.95 9.98 -17.10
CA GLN A 72 2.07 10.02 -18.03
C GLN A 72 3.39 10.29 -17.30
N SER A 73 3.37 11.08 -16.23
CA SER A 73 4.57 11.40 -15.45
C SER A 73 5.17 10.16 -14.77
N VAL A 74 4.33 9.20 -14.39
CA VAL A 74 4.73 7.91 -13.80
C VAL A 74 5.14 6.90 -14.86
N TRP A 75 4.61 7.01 -16.08
CA TRP A 75 4.92 6.09 -17.19
C TRP A 75 6.37 6.13 -17.67
N ALA A 76 6.89 7.34 -17.90
CA ALA A 76 8.24 7.53 -18.46
C ALA A 76 9.32 6.78 -17.64
N PRO A 77 9.44 6.96 -16.31
CA PRO A 77 10.45 6.25 -15.53
C PRO A 77 10.22 4.73 -15.48
N LEU A 78 8.99 4.24 -15.67
CA LEU A 78 8.68 2.80 -15.69
C LEU A 78 9.11 2.10 -16.97
N THR A 79 9.20 2.84 -18.08
CA THR A 79 9.42 2.27 -19.41
C THR A 79 10.81 2.53 -19.98
N ASP A 80 11.54 3.50 -19.44
CA ASP A 80 12.92 3.81 -19.85
C ASP A 80 13.84 2.58 -19.81
N SER A 81 13.72 1.73 -18.78
CA SER A 81 14.53 0.51 -18.64
C SER A 81 14.07 -0.66 -19.52
N LEU A 82 12.80 -0.66 -19.95
CA LEU A 82 12.23 -1.70 -20.81
C LEU A 82 12.68 -1.56 -22.27
N HIS A 83 13.06 -0.35 -22.68
CA HIS A 83 13.53 -0.06 -24.04
C HIS A 83 14.96 -0.56 -24.31
N ASP A 84 15.80 -0.67 -23.28
CA ASP A 84 17.23 -0.93 -23.44
C ASP A 84 17.63 -2.42 -23.52
N ASP A 85 16.65 -3.35 -23.65
CA ASP A 85 16.85 -4.82 -23.64
C ASP A 85 17.60 -5.35 -22.39
N THR A 86 17.93 -4.48 -21.43
CA THR A 86 18.51 -4.78 -20.11
C THR A 86 17.47 -4.96 -19.02
N ALA A 87 16.19 -4.94 -19.41
CA ALA A 87 15.07 -4.97 -18.49
C ALA A 87 15.12 -6.18 -17.57
N THR A 88 14.97 -5.90 -16.29
CA THR A 88 14.85 -6.87 -15.21
C THR A 88 13.38 -7.26 -15.03
N ILE A 89 13.17 -8.42 -14.40
CA ILE A 89 11.81 -8.88 -14.08
C ILE A 89 11.12 -7.92 -13.11
N GLN A 90 11.88 -7.29 -12.22
CA GLN A 90 11.34 -6.34 -11.25
C GLN A 90 10.73 -5.10 -11.94
N GLU A 91 11.38 -4.59 -12.98
CA GLU A 91 10.86 -3.47 -13.78
C GLU A 91 9.58 -3.90 -14.53
N ALA A 92 9.56 -5.11 -15.07
CA ALA A 92 8.38 -5.63 -15.75
C ALA A 92 7.21 -5.99 -14.78
N GLU A 93 7.50 -6.35 -13.53
CA GLU A 93 6.52 -6.48 -12.45
C GLU A 93 5.94 -5.12 -12.04
N MET A 94 6.76 -4.07 -12.02
CA MET A 94 6.31 -2.70 -11.76
C MET A 94 5.32 -2.24 -12.83
N LEU A 95 5.61 -2.53 -14.10
CA LEU A 95 4.70 -2.28 -15.20
C LEU A 95 3.39 -3.09 -15.08
N GLN A 96 3.46 -4.34 -14.60
CA GLN A 96 2.25 -5.12 -14.32
C GLN A 96 1.38 -4.47 -13.23
N ARG A 97 2.00 -4.00 -12.14
CA ARG A 97 1.29 -3.28 -11.08
C ARG A 97 0.67 -1.98 -11.61
N PHE A 98 1.35 -1.32 -12.55
CA PHE A 98 0.83 -0.15 -13.21
C PHE A 98 -0.42 -0.43 -14.03
N MET A 99 -0.44 -1.52 -14.79
CA MET A 99 -1.68 -1.93 -15.46
C MET A 99 -2.79 -2.29 -14.46
N ALA A 100 -2.47 -2.95 -13.35
CA ALA A 100 -3.46 -3.28 -12.32
C ALA A 100 -4.03 -2.02 -11.64
N TYR A 101 -3.23 -0.97 -11.50
CA TYR A 101 -3.68 0.34 -11.03
C TYR A 101 -4.63 1.01 -12.05
N LEU A 102 -4.32 0.93 -13.34
CA LEU A 102 -5.17 1.49 -14.40
C LEU A 102 -6.50 0.74 -14.58
N ASP A 103 -6.50 -0.57 -14.38
CA ASP A 103 -7.68 -1.46 -14.46
C ASP A 103 -8.55 -1.41 -13.21
N ALA A 104 -8.08 -0.77 -12.12
CA ALA A 104 -8.84 -0.69 -10.89
C ALA A 104 -10.11 0.16 -11.07
N ASP A 105 -11.25 -0.36 -10.64
CA ASP A 105 -12.55 0.36 -10.60
C ASP A 105 -12.44 1.73 -9.89
N SER A 106 -11.52 1.82 -8.92
CA SER A 106 -11.12 3.04 -8.25
C SER A 106 -9.64 2.98 -7.91
N GLN A 107 -8.88 3.89 -8.52
CA GLN A 107 -7.44 4.07 -8.32
C GLN A 107 -7.10 4.46 -6.88
N GLU A 108 -7.89 5.37 -6.30
CA GLU A 108 -7.82 5.76 -4.88
C GLU A 108 -7.95 4.54 -3.95
N ILE A 109 -8.98 3.69 -4.16
CA ILE A 109 -9.18 2.49 -3.35
C ILE A 109 -8.02 1.50 -3.52
N TRP A 110 -7.46 1.36 -4.72
CA TRP A 110 -6.30 0.50 -4.95
C TRP A 110 -5.08 0.99 -4.20
N VAL A 111 -4.82 2.31 -4.24
CA VAL A 111 -3.71 2.95 -3.52
C VAL A 111 -3.86 2.76 -2.02
N ASP A 112 -5.05 2.99 -1.47
CA ASP A 112 -5.34 2.76 -0.05
C ASP A 112 -5.12 1.30 0.36
N GLN A 113 -5.53 0.34 -0.46
CA GLN A 113 -5.30 -1.08 -0.20
C GLN A 113 -3.81 -1.44 -0.20
N GLN A 114 -3.01 -0.88 -1.12
CA GLN A 114 -1.56 -1.11 -1.14
C GLN A 114 -0.88 -0.42 0.04
N TRP A 115 -1.37 0.75 0.44
CA TRP A 115 -0.90 1.49 1.61
C TRP A 115 -1.14 0.72 2.91
N ASP A 116 -2.35 0.21 3.11
CA ASP A 116 -2.71 -0.61 4.27
C ASP A 116 -1.92 -1.93 4.30
N GLY A 117 -1.72 -2.57 3.16
CA GLY A 117 -0.91 -3.79 3.06
C GLY A 117 0.57 -3.55 3.41
N LEU A 118 1.12 -2.40 3.00
CA LEU A 118 2.47 -2.01 3.40
C LEU A 118 2.54 -1.73 4.91
N LYS A 119 1.55 -1.04 5.47
CA LYS A 119 1.46 -0.78 6.90
C LYS A 119 1.37 -2.07 7.73
N GLU A 120 0.59 -3.04 7.28
CA GLU A 120 0.54 -4.38 7.90
C GLU A 120 1.91 -5.08 7.87
N SER A 121 2.63 -4.96 6.75
CA SER A 121 3.99 -5.51 6.62
C SER A 121 5.00 -4.83 7.55
N VAL A 122 4.86 -3.53 7.81
CA VAL A 122 5.72 -2.82 8.78
C VAL A 122 5.42 -3.25 10.22
N LEU A 123 4.14 -3.44 10.54
CA LEU A 123 3.67 -3.91 11.85
C LEU A 123 4.03 -5.37 12.14
N ASP A 124 4.24 -6.17 11.09
CA ASP A 124 4.69 -7.54 11.22
C ASP A 124 6.20 -7.60 11.52
N ASP A 125 6.52 -7.98 12.76
CA ASP A 125 7.90 -8.19 13.22
C ASP A 125 8.66 -9.27 12.43
N TYR A 126 7.95 -10.15 11.71
CA TYR A 126 8.57 -11.20 10.90
C TYR A 126 8.92 -10.77 9.47
N SER A 127 8.38 -9.63 9.01
CA SER A 127 8.62 -9.12 7.67
C SER A 127 10.00 -8.44 7.60
N PRO A 128 10.96 -8.94 6.79
CA PRO A 128 12.30 -8.36 6.70
C PRO A 128 12.28 -6.91 6.21
N ALA A 129 13.11 -6.05 6.80
CA ALA A 129 13.22 -4.64 6.39
C ALA A 129 13.55 -4.45 4.89
N GLU A 130 14.37 -5.33 4.31
CA GLU A 130 14.67 -5.31 2.86
C GLU A 130 13.43 -5.57 2.00
N GLN A 131 12.52 -6.43 2.46
CA GLN A 131 11.26 -6.72 1.74
C GLN A 131 10.30 -5.55 1.82
N ILE A 132 10.22 -4.90 2.99
CA ILE A 132 9.41 -3.68 3.19
C ILE A 132 9.93 -2.58 2.27
N LYS A 133 11.24 -2.34 2.27
CA LYS A 133 11.86 -1.36 1.37
C LYS A 133 11.61 -1.68 -0.10
N GLY A 134 11.80 -2.93 -0.53
CA GLY A 134 11.53 -3.31 -1.91
C GLY A 134 10.06 -3.11 -2.30
N THR A 135 9.13 -3.32 -1.37
CA THR A 135 7.70 -3.06 -1.58
C THR A 135 7.41 -1.58 -1.67
N TRP A 136 8.01 -0.75 -0.81
CA TRP A 136 7.94 0.70 -0.86
C TRP A 136 8.49 1.25 -2.18
N ASP A 137 9.70 0.88 -2.57
CA ASP A 137 10.34 1.35 -3.82
C ASP A 137 9.47 1.02 -5.05
N ASN A 138 8.78 -0.12 -5.03
CA ASN A 138 7.87 -0.53 -6.09
C ASN A 138 6.52 0.22 -6.08
N LEU A 139 6.08 0.72 -4.92
CA LEU A 139 4.79 1.41 -4.75
C LEU A 139 4.91 2.94 -4.78
N LEU A 140 6.10 3.48 -4.50
CA LEU A 140 6.37 4.90 -4.41
C LEU A 140 5.88 5.71 -5.62
N PRO A 141 6.08 5.27 -6.88
CA PRO A 141 5.59 6.03 -8.05
C PRO A 141 4.06 6.17 -8.08
N PHE A 142 3.33 5.21 -7.50
CA PHE A 142 1.86 5.25 -7.43
C PHE A 142 1.38 6.18 -6.33
N PHE A 143 2.07 6.17 -5.19
CA PHE A 143 1.74 7.07 -4.09
C PHE A 143 1.99 8.54 -4.46
N GLN A 144 2.96 8.83 -5.33
CA GLN A 144 3.22 10.18 -5.84
C GLN A 144 2.07 10.77 -6.68
N ILE A 145 1.17 9.93 -7.22
CA ILE A 145 -0.01 10.40 -7.96
C ILE A 145 -1.07 10.97 -6.99
N GLU A 146 -1.27 10.29 -5.86
CA GLU A 146 -2.39 10.56 -4.94
C GLU A 146 -2.00 11.33 -3.68
N LYS A 147 -0.72 11.27 -3.25
CA LYS A 147 -0.23 11.88 -2.00
C LYS A 147 0.75 13.02 -2.27
N ALA A 148 0.83 13.95 -1.31
CA ALA A 148 1.75 15.07 -1.38
C ALA A 148 3.22 14.61 -1.30
N GLU A 149 4.08 15.20 -2.13
CA GLU A 149 5.51 14.87 -2.22
C GLU A 149 6.24 15.04 -0.86
N GLU A 150 5.82 16.03 -0.08
CA GLU A 150 6.38 16.35 1.24
C GLU A 150 6.23 15.15 2.21
N ASP A 151 5.04 14.57 2.31
CA ASP A 151 4.75 13.42 3.17
C ASP A 151 5.52 12.16 2.72
N LEU A 152 5.64 11.97 1.41
CA LEU A 152 6.37 10.84 0.83
C LEU A 152 7.87 10.93 1.07
N SER A 153 8.44 12.14 1.07
CA SER A 153 9.88 12.35 1.28
C SER A 153 10.33 11.98 2.70
N GLU A 154 9.49 12.27 3.71
CA GLU A 154 9.75 11.89 5.09
C GLU A 154 9.64 10.38 5.29
N LEU A 155 8.63 9.77 4.68
CA LEU A 155 8.44 8.31 4.70
C LEU A 155 9.59 7.58 4.00
N ASP A 156 10.06 8.08 2.86
CA ASP A 156 11.18 7.49 2.13
C ASP A 156 12.47 7.47 2.98
N ALA A 157 12.72 8.55 3.74
CA ALA A 157 13.83 8.61 4.68
C ALA A 157 13.69 7.55 5.79
N LEU A 158 12.49 7.38 6.36
CA LEU A 158 12.21 6.39 7.40
C LEU A 158 12.30 4.95 6.89
N VAL A 159 11.81 4.66 5.68
CA VAL A 159 11.94 3.34 5.04
C VAL A 159 13.41 3.03 4.76
N THR A 160 14.17 4.03 4.30
CA THR A 160 15.61 3.88 4.07
C THR A 160 16.37 3.64 5.37
N GLU A 161 16.00 4.33 6.46
CA GLU A 161 16.56 4.08 7.80
C GLU A 161 16.22 2.67 8.29
N LEU A 162 14.98 2.22 8.12
CA LEU A 162 14.53 0.87 8.49
C LEU A 162 15.39 -0.21 7.80
N ALA A 163 15.68 -0.05 6.51
CA ALA A 163 16.51 -1.00 5.77
C ALA A 163 17.96 -1.05 6.25
N GLN A 164 18.47 0.04 6.85
CA GLN A 164 19.82 0.07 7.42
C GLN A 164 19.84 -0.44 8.87
N THR A 165 18.82 -0.07 9.65
CA THR A 165 18.73 -0.31 11.09
C THR A 165 17.31 -0.71 11.46
N ASP A 166 17.02 -2.01 11.36
CA ASP A 166 15.72 -2.57 11.71
C ASP A 166 15.57 -2.62 13.24
N THR A 167 14.74 -1.72 13.78
CA THR A 167 14.42 -1.66 15.20
C THR A 167 12.92 -1.46 15.39
N ILE A 168 12.42 -1.86 16.55
CA ILE A 168 11.02 -1.63 16.93
C ILE A 168 10.68 -0.13 16.91
N VAL A 169 11.63 0.74 17.24
CA VAL A 169 11.44 2.20 17.25
C VAL A 169 11.27 2.74 15.84
N THR A 170 12.12 2.33 14.90
CA THR A 170 12.05 2.78 13.49
C THR A 170 10.76 2.29 12.82
N ARG A 171 10.32 1.06 13.10
CA ARG A 171 9.01 0.55 12.65
C ARG A 171 7.83 1.35 13.21
N GLN A 172 7.85 1.68 14.50
CA GLN A 172 6.79 2.48 15.13
C GLN A 172 6.71 3.89 14.55
N GLN A 173 7.86 4.53 14.29
CA GLN A 173 7.93 5.84 13.66
C GLN A 173 7.36 5.80 12.23
N LEU A 174 7.73 4.79 11.45
CA LEU A 174 7.22 4.59 10.10
C LEU A 174 5.68 4.41 10.10
N VAL A 175 5.15 3.54 10.96
CA VAL A 175 3.69 3.35 11.09
C VAL A 175 2.99 4.64 11.52
N SER A 176 3.60 5.42 12.42
CA SER A 176 2.99 6.67 12.88
C SER A 176 2.84 7.68 11.74
N GLN A 177 3.85 7.82 10.88
CA GLN A 177 3.72 8.68 9.69
C GLN A 177 2.79 8.10 8.63
N MET A 178 2.71 6.77 8.49
CA MET A 178 1.78 6.18 7.52
C MET A 178 0.31 6.32 7.91
N THR A 179 0.00 6.66 9.17
CA THR A 179 -1.39 6.59 9.66
C THR A 179 -2.15 7.91 9.52
N ASP A 180 -1.51 9.02 9.09
CA ASP A 180 -2.14 10.37 9.04
C ASP A 180 -3.01 10.66 10.28
N GLU A 181 -2.63 10.08 11.42
CA GLU A 181 -3.28 10.39 12.68
C GLU A 181 -2.69 11.71 13.14
N ASP A 182 -3.34 12.78 12.69
CA ASP A 182 -3.40 14.09 13.33
C ASP A 182 -4.12 13.95 14.69
N GLY A 183 -3.62 13.03 15.50
CA GLY A 183 -4.20 12.51 16.71
C GLY A 183 -3.08 11.91 17.52
N PRO A 184 -2.65 12.53 18.63
CA PRO A 184 -1.75 11.90 19.59
C PRO A 184 -2.48 10.77 20.34
N LEU A 185 -2.89 9.72 19.63
CA LEU A 185 -3.51 8.52 20.18
C LEU A 185 -2.45 7.44 20.39
N SER A 186 -1.48 7.72 21.26
CA SER A 186 -0.75 6.62 21.93
C SER A 186 -0.01 7.06 23.19
N ILE A 187 0.34 8.33 23.33
CA ILE A 187 1.05 8.81 24.54
C ILE A 187 0.06 9.34 25.58
N GLN A 188 -1.00 10.07 25.21
CA GLN A 188 -1.90 10.67 26.18
C GLN A 188 -2.89 9.66 26.79
N GLU A 189 -3.42 8.73 26.00
CA GLU A 189 -4.28 7.65 26.50
C GLU A 189 -3.48 6.62 27.31
N SER A 190 -2.27 6.27 26.86
CA SER A 190 -1.33 5.45 27.65
C SER A 190 -0.91 6.15 28.95
N ALA A 191 -0.64 7.45 28.91
CA ALA A 191 -0.34 8.24 30.10
C ALA A 191 -1.54 8.32 31.05
N MET A 192 -2.77 8.49 30.56
CA MET A 192 -3.97 8.43 31.40
C MET A 192 -4.14 7.05 32.02
N PHE A 193 -3.99 5.97 31.25
CA PHE A 193 -4.12 4.61 31.75
C PHE A 193 -3.08 4.30 32.83
N ILE A 194 -1.81 4.67 32.60
CA ILE A 194 -0.71 4.54 33.57
C ILE A 194 -1.00 5.40 34.82
N THR A 195 -1.49 6.62 34.66
CA THR A 195 -1.81 7.52 35.78
C THR A 195 -2.96 6.97 36.62
N ILE A 196 -4.01 6.44 35.98
CA ILE A 196 -5.13 5.77 36.65
C ILE A 196 -4.64 4.53 37.41
N LEU A 197 -3.72 3.76 36.83
CA LEU A 197 -3.17 2.56 37.47
C LEU A 197 -2.29 2.92 38.68
N ILE A 198 -1.49 3.97 38.59
CA ILE A 198 -0.67 4.47 39.72
C ILE A 198 -1.55 5.03 40.83
N ILE A 199 -2.51 5.90 40.50
CA ILE A 199 -3.41 6.52 41.50
C ILE A 199 -4.32 5.46 42.11
N GLY A 200 -4.95 4.62 41.28
CA GLY A 200 -5.81 3.53 41.73
C GLY A 200 -5.05 2.51 42.57
N GLY A 201 -3.85 2.12 42.14
CA GLY A 201 -2.95 1.23 42.87
C GLY A 201 -2.54 1.80 44.23
N ALA A 202 -2.17 3.09 44.28
CA ALA A 202 -1.84 3.77 45.53
C ALA A 202 -3.04 3.79 46.50
N ILE A 203 -4.25 4.07 46.03
CA ILE A 203 -5.47 4.05 46.86
C ILE A 203 -5.72 2.64 47.43
N VAL A 204 -5.64 1.60 46.59
CA VAL A 204 -5.86 0.21 47.02
C VAL A 204 -4.83 -0.24 48.06
N ILE A 205 -3.55 0.07 47.83
CA ILE A 205 -2.47 -0.23 48.78
C ILE A 205 -2.70 0.50 50.11
N THR A 206 -3.07 1.78 50.06
CA THR A 206 -3.29 2.59 51.27
C THR A 206 -4.48 2.08 52.08
N LEU A 207 -5.60 1.77 51.41
CA LEU A 207 -6.79 1.21 52.06
C LEU A 207 -6.51 -0.20 52.60
N GLY A 208 -5.79 -1.04 51.85
CA GLY A 208 -5.36 -2.36 52.30
C GLY A 208 -4.48 -2.30 53.54
N TYR A 209 -3.52 -1.38 53.58
CA TYR A 209 -2.65 -1.16 54.73
C TYR A 209 -3.42 -0.71 55.97
N VAL A 210 -4.34 0.26 55.83
CA VAL A 210 -5.17 0.74 56.94
C VAL A 210 -6.13 -0.35 57.43
N ALA A 211 -6.76 -1.10 56.53
CA ALA A 211 -7.64 -2.22 56.87
C ALA A 211 -6.87 -3.33 57.61
N GLY A 212 -5.70 -3.72 57.12
CA GLY A 212 -4.83 -4.70 57.76
C GLY A 212 -4.37 -4.25 59.15
N ARG A 213 -3.95 -2.99 59.29
CA ARG A 213 -3.56 -2.42 60.59
C ARG A 213 -4.73 -2.39 61.57
N ARG A 214 -5.94 -2.02 61.11
CA ARG A 214 -7.15 -2.02 61.94
C ARG A 214 -7.57 -3.43 62.35
N PHE A 215 -7.44 -4.42 61.45
CA PHE A 215 -7.70 -5.82 61.76
C PHE A 215 -6.75 -6.35 62.84
N VAL A 216 -5.45 -6.05 62.74
CA VAL A 216 -4.45 -6.43 63.76
C VAL A 216 -4.74 -5.73 65.10
N ALA A 217 -5.11 -4.45 65.08
CA ALA A 217 -5.46 -3.71 66.30
C ALA A 217 -6.70 -4.29 66.99
N ASN A 218 -7.75 -4.61 66.22
CA ASN A 218 -8.98 -5.22 66.73
C ASN A 218 -8.75 -6.65 67.26
N LYS A 219 -7.84 -7.41 66.65
CA LYS A 219 -7.45 -8.74 67.15
C LYS A 219 -6.70 -8.65 68.48
N LYS A 220 -5.83 -7.64 68.65
CA LYS A 220 -5.11 -7.39 69.91
C LYS A 220 -6.04 -6.95 71.05
N THR A 221 -7.05 -6.11 70.77
CA THR A 221 -8.03 -5.70 71.78
C THR A 221 -8.99 -6.83 72.15
N ALA A 222 -9.40 -7.68 71.21
CA ALA A 222 -10.19 -8.88 71.50
C ALA A 222 -9.42 -9.88 72.37
N SER A 223 -8.15 -10.14 72.06
CA SER A 223 -7.29 -11.05 72.83
C SER A 223 -7.05 -10.57 74.27
N ARG A 224 -6.89 -9.26 74.49
CA ARG A 224 -6.73 -8.70 75.86
C ARG A 224 -8.02 -8.72 76.67
N ARG A 225 -9.18 -8.73 76.00
CA ARG A 225 -10.49 -8.78 76.67
C ARG A 225 -10.85 -10.19 77.13
N SER A 226 -10.34 -11.24 76.48
CA SER A 226 -10.50 -12.63 76.94
C SER A 226 -9.50 -13.06 78.02
N GLU A 227 -8.37 -12.37 78.19
CA GLU A 227 -7.42 -12.66 79.29
C GLU A 227 -7.85 -12.07 80.64
N ASN A 228 -8.82 -11.16 80.66
CA ASN A 228 -9.35 -10.51 81.86
C ASN A 228 -10.78 -10.97 82.21
N SER A 229 -11.25 -12.10 81.68
CA SER A 229 -12.55 -12.69 82.02
C SER A 229 -12.41 -14.06 82.67
#